data_AF-A0A1V4XDL9-F1
#
_entry.id   AF-A0A1V4XDL9-F1
#
_cell.length_a   1.000
_cell.length_b   1.000
_cell.length_c   1.000
_cell.angle_alpha   90.00
_cell.angle_beta   90.00
_cell.angle_gamma   90.00
#
_symmetry.space_group_name_H-M   'P 1'
#
loop_
_entity.id
_entity.type
_entity.pdbx_description
1 polymer ?
#
loop_
_entity_poly.entity_id
_entity_poly.type
_entity_poly.pdbx_seq_one_letter_code
_entity_poly.pdbx_strand_id
1 'polypeptide(L)'
;MNKFNPDAYCGIYCGACSIAMHGQTGRADRFAACLGNLPKEELACGGCKSENVYAGCSTCSLRRCAREKNIAHCIDCADYPCKSYSTWQTVAKFLPHTHEAVPSLEAIKRDGVDHWLDAKKRRWACPDCGTPFSWYGPVCSKCGRALVPKSYELSGWKKFLCHFVLTMAYRKGKAKNKSV
;
A
#
# COMPACT_ATOMS: atom_id res chain seq x y z
N MET A 1 21.99 -2.33 -2.11
CA MET A 1 20.58 -2.75 -2.35
C MET A 1 19.69 -1.98 -1.41
N ASN A 2 18.78 -1.14 -1.92
CA ASN A 2 17.89 -0.38 -1.04
C ASN A 2 16.90 -1.35 -0.35
N LYS A 3 17.00 -1.42 0.97
CA LYS A 3 16.13 -2.19 1.86
C LYS A 3 14.69 -1.70 1.67
N PHE A 4 13.73 -2.62 1.53
CA PHE A 4 12.31 -2.28 1.44
C PHE A 4 11.87 -1.44 2.65
N ASN A 5 11.24 -0.30 2.41
CA ASN A 5 10.70 0.58 3.44
C ASN A 5 9.17 0.46 3.51
N PRO A 6 8.60 -0.18 4.55
CA PRO A 6 7.16 -0.34 4.69
C PRO A 6 6.43 0.95 5.13
N ASP A 7 7.14 2.01 5.49
CA ASP A 7 6.58 3.30 5.88
C ASP A 7 6.10 4.11 4.66
N ALA A 8 5.02 4.87 4.84
CA ALA A 8 4.43 5.73 3.82
C ALA A 8 4.00 7.08 4.39
N TYR A 9 4.18 8.14 3.59
CA TYR A 9 3.81 9.50 3.98
C TYR A 9 2.35 9.63 4.47
N CYS A 10 1.41 8.91 3.85
CA CYS A 10 -0.01 8.97 4.23
C CYS A 10 -0.41 8.03 5.38
N GLY A 11 0.52 7.27 5.98
CA GLY A 11 0.24 6.37 7.11
C GLY A 11 -0.31 5.00 6.73
N ILE A 12 -0.43 4.64 5.45
CA ILE A 12 -0.68 3.23 5.09
C ILE A 12 0.60 2.40 5.29
N TYR A 13 0.44 1.12 5.62
CA TYR A 13 1.56 0.21 5.80
C TYR A 13 1.92 -0.52 4.51
N CYS A 14 2.91 -0.04 3.76
CA CYS A 14 3.35 -0.66 2.50
C CYS A 14 3.77 -2.13 2.67
N GLY A 15 4.16 -2.57 3.86
CA GLY A 15 4.50 -3.97 4.15
C GLY A 15 3.34 -4.97 3.97
N ALA A 16 2.10 -4.50 3.93
CA ALA A 16 0.92 -5.30 3.59
C ALA A 16 0.37 -5.01 2.18
N CYS A 17 1.08 -4.22 1.36
CA CYS A 17 0.66 -3.93 -0.01
C CYS A 17 0.79 -5.18 -0.89
N SER A 18 -0.32 -5.59 -1.51
CA SER A 18 -0.38 -6.71 -2.46
C SER A 18 0.62 -6.58 -3.60
N ILE A 19 0.83 -5.35 -4.10
CA ILE A 19 1.75 -5.09 -5.21
C ILE A 19 3.20 -5.25 -4.77
N ALA A 20 3.58 -4.66 -3.63
CA ALA A 20 4.93 -4.79 -3.10
C ALA A 20 5.26 -6.25 -2.75
N MET A 21 4.31 -6.96 -2.14
CA MET A 21 4.45 -8.39 -1.83
C MET A 21 4.59 -9.24 -3.09
N HIS A 22 3.82 -8.94 -4.14
CA HIS A 22 3.96 -9.62 -5.42
C HIS A 22 5.34 -9.37 -6.04
N GLY A 23 5.82 -8.12 -6.10
CA GLY A 23 7.15 -7.81 -6.61
C GLY A 23 8.28 -8.50 -5.84
N GLN A 24 8.13 -8.70 -4.53
CA GLN A 24 9.12 -9.38 -3.69
C GLN A 24 9.08 -10.91 -3.79
N THR A 25 7.89 -11.50 -3.91
CA THR A 25 7.71 -12.95 -3.74
C THR A 25 7.21 -13.68 -4.99
N GLY A 26 6.77 -12.95 -6.02
CA GLY A 26 6.07 -13.48 -7.19
C GLY A 26 4.64 -13.95 -6.91
N ARG A 27 4.16 -13.91 -5.66
CA ARG A 27 2.82 -14.39 -5.29
C ARG A 27 1.78 -13.31 -5.50
N ALA A 28 0.73 -13.60 -6.26
CA ALA A 28 -0.40 -12.70 -6.44
C ALA A 28 -1.55 -13.08 -5.50
N ASP A 29 -2.07 -12.11 -4.75
CA ASP A 29 -3.39 -12.23 -4.13
C ASP A 29 -4.49 -11.76 -5.08
N ARG A 30 -5.74 -11.69 -4.59
CA ARG A 30 -6.88 -11.23 -5.39
C ARG A 30 -6.74 -9.81 -5.93
N PHE A 31 -6.02 -8.93 -5.24
CA PHE A 31 -5.81 -7.55 -5.65
C PHE A 31 -4.71 -7.45 -6.70
N ALA A 32 -3.56 -8.12 -6.49
CA ALA A 32 -2.48 -8.15 -7.47
C ALA A 32 -2.93 -8.82 -8.78
N ALA A 33 -3.78 -9.86 -8.71
CA ALA A 33 -4.36 -10.50 -9.88
C ALA A 33 -5.19 -9.55 -10.76
N CYS A 34 -5.77 -8.48 -10.20
CA CYS A 34 -6.47 -7.46 -10.99
C CYS A 34 -5.55 -6.74 -11.99
N LEU A 35 -4.22 -6.80 -11.86
CA LEU A 35 -3.30 -6.20 -12.82
C LEU A 35 -3.05 -7.06 -14.06
N GLY A 36 -3.68 -8.23 -14.18
CA GLY A 36 -3.54 -9.08 -15.36
C GLY A 36 -2.20 -9.82 -15.43
N ASN A 37 -1.69 -10.28 -14.28
CA ASN A 37 -0.45 -11.07 -14.18
C ASN A 37 0.78 -10.37 -14.79
N LEU A 38 0.98 -9.08 -14.47
CA LEU A 38 2.22 -8.40 -14.81
C LEU A 38 3.44 -9.14 -14.21
N PRO A 39 4.59 -9.17 -14.90
CA PRO A 39 5.82 -9.77 -14.36
C PRO A 39 6.19 -9.16 -13.01
N LYS A 40 6.74 -9.96 -12.09
CA LYS A 40 7.12 -9.48 -10.76
C LYS A 40 8.10 -8.31 -10.82
N GLU A 41 8.96 -8.28 -11.84
CA GLU A 41 9.95 -7.23 -12.09
C GLU A 41 9.29 -5.89 -12.37
N GLU A 42 8.16 -5.88 -13.08
CA GLU A 42 7.37 -4.66 -13.33
C GLU A 42 6.65 -4.16 -12.08
N LEU A 43 6.50 -5.03 -11.07
CA LEU A 43 5.86 -4.74 -9.79
C LEU A 43 6.88 -4.61 -8.64
N ALA A 44 8.19 -4.64 -8.94
CA ALA A 44 9.23 -4.39 -7.97
C ALA A 44 9.04 -3.01 -7.34
N CYS A 45 8.92 -2.97 -6.01
CA CYS A 45 8.61 -1.76 -5.27
C CYS A 45 9.38 -1.74 -3.96
N GLY A 46 10.17 -0.70 -3.72
CA GLY A 46 10.91 -0.46 -2.49
C GLY A 46 10.07 0.19 -1.38
N GLY A 47 8.79 0.47 -1.64
CA GLY A 47 7.88 1.16 -0.73
C GLY A 47 7.78 2.66 -0.99
N CYS A 48 6.77 3.30 -0.40
CA CYS A 48 6.35 4.67 -0.75
C CYS A 48 7.48 5.71 -0.62
N LYS A 49 8.31 5.59 0.42
CA LYS A 49 9.44 6.48 0.70
C LYS A 49 10.72 6.14 -0.10
N SER A 50 10.70 5.14 -0.97
CA SER A 50 11.84 4.79 -1.84
C SER A 50 11.76 5.48 -3.20
N GLU A 51 12.87 5.49 -3.95
CA GLU A 51 12.88 5.95 -5.35
C GLU A 51 12.18 4.95 -6.30
N ASN A 52 12.28 3.66 -6.02
CA ASN A 52 11.69 2.62 -6.86
C ASN A 52 10.27 2.27 -6.36
N VAL A 53 9.25 2.78 -7.03
CA VAL A 53 7.84 2.51 -6.67
C VAL A 53 7.07 1.96 -7.86
N TYR A 54 6.04 1.15 -7.55
CA TYR A 54 5.04 0.74 -8.53
C TYR A 54 4.49 1.95 -9.30
N ALA A 55 4.27 1.81 -10.61
CA ALA A 55 3.87 2.89 -11.51
C ALA A 55 2.61 3.66 -11.05
N GLY A 56 1.63 2.98 -10.45
CA GLY A 56 0.47 3.68 -9.88
C GLY A 56 0.85 4.62 -8.71
N CYS A 57 1.83 4.23 -7.89
CA CYS A 57 2.34 5.03 -6.79
C CYS A 57 3.28 6.17 -7.24
N SER A 58 3.92 6.09 -8.41
CA SER A 58 4.78 7.18 -8.92
C SER A 58 3.99 8.45 -9.22
N THR A 59 2.69 8.31 -9.50
CA THR A 59 1.77 9.43 -9.77
C THR A 59 1.02 9.95 -8.53
N CYS A 60 1.26 9.39 -7.34
CA CYS A 60 0.57 9.79 -6.13
C CYS A 60 0.91 11.23 -5.73
N SER A 61 -0.11 12.10 -5.67
CA SER A 61 0.05 13.52 -5.33
C SER A 61 0.50 13.73 -3.88
N LEU A 62 0.05 12.91 -2.93
CA LEU A 62 0.48 13.00 -1.53
C LEU A 62 1.96 12.68 -1.38
N ARG A 63 2.47 11.66 -2.09
CA ARG A 63 3.90 11.33 -2.10
C ARG A 63 4.72 12.49 -2.63
N ARG A 64 4.32 13.07 -3.76
CA ARG A 64 5.00 14.24 -4.34
C ARG A 64 5.01 15.42 -3.36
N CYS A 65 3.84 15.79 -2.83
CA CYS A 65 3.69 16.89 -1.88
C CYS A 65 4.55 16.71 -0.62
N ALA A 66 4.57 15.51 -0.04
CA ALA A 66 5.37 15.24 1.15
C ALA A 66 6.88 15.37 0.90
N ARG A 67 7.36 14.96 -0.28
CA ARG A 67 8.76 15.14 -0.70
C ARG A 67 9.09 16.61 -0.94
N GLU A 68 8.22 17.35 -1.64
CA GLU A 68 8.38 18.78 -1.89
C GLU A 68 8.40 19.60 -0.60
N LYS A 69 7.55 19.25 0.37
CA LYS A 69 7.51 19.88 1.70
C LYS A 69 8.56 19.33 2.68
N ASN A 70 9.33 18.32 2.30
CA ASN A 70 10.31 17.65 3.15
C ASN A 70 9.76 17.20 4.53
N ILE A 71 8.58 16.58 4.54
CA ILE A 71 7.91 16.08 5.75
C ILE A 71 7.97 14.55 5.81
N ALA A 72 8.08 14.00 7.03
CA ALA A 72 8.13 12.55 7.22
C ALA A 72 6.75 11.90 7.00
N HIS A 73 5.69 12.53 7.50
CA HIS A 73 4.32 12.05 7.38
C HIS A 73 3.36 13.20 7.10
N CYS A 74 2.21 12.91 6.49
CA CYS A 74 1.21 13.93 6.20
C CYS A 74 0.74 14.65 7.48
N ILE A 75 0.75 13.98 8.63
CA ILE A 75 0.38 14.56 9.93
C ILE A 75 1.38 15.59 10.46
N ASP A 76 2.59 15.64 9.90
CA ASP A 76 3.60 16.66 10.24
C ASP A 76 3.40 17.95 9.44
N CYS A 77 2.52 17.95 8.44
CA CYS A 77 2.16 19.15 7.70
C CYS A 77 1.33 20.07 8.59
N ALA A 78 1.69 21.36 8.65
CA ALA A 78 0.93 22.37 9.39
C ALA A 78 -0.55 22.45 8.97
N ASP A 79 -0.84 22.20 7.69
CA ASP A 79 -2.20 22.20 7.14
C ASP A 79 -2.98 20.90 7.37
N TYR A 80 -2.44 19.93 8.12
CA TYR A 80 -3.08 18.61 8.26
C TYR A 80 -4.31 18.66 9.20
N PRO A 81 -5.44 18.05 8.84
CA PRO A 81 -5.72 17.38 7.56
C PRO A 81 -6.06 18.40 6.45
N CYS A 82 -5.24 18.42 5.39
CA CYS A 82 -5.45 19.36 4.29
C CYS A 82 -6.45 18.80 3.27
N LYS A 83 -7.02 19.67 2.43
CA LYS A 83 -8.00 19.28 1.38
C LYS A 83 -7.51 18.12 0.51
N SER A 84 -6.23 18.10 0.13
CA SER A 84 -5.65 17.02 -0.68
C SER A 84 -5.65 15.68 0.06
N TYR A 85 -5.34 15.67 1.36
CA TYR A 85 -5.37 14.47 2.17
C TYR A 85 -6.81 13.98 2.36
N SER A 86 -7.74 14.87 2.74
CA SER A 86 -9.15 14.53 2.91
C SER A 86 -9.79 14.01 1.62
N THR A 87 -9.40 14.57 0.47
CA THR A 87 -9.84 14.06 -0.85
C THR A 87 -9.26 12.67 -1.11
N TRP A 88 -7.98 12.45 -0.84
CA TRP A 88 -7.35 11.14 -1.00
C TRP A 88 -8.00 10.06 -0.12
N GLN A 89 -8.46 10.41 1.08
CA GLN A 89 -9.18 9.46 1.94
C GLN A 89 -10.48 8.93 1.31
N THR A 90 -11.10 9.65 0.37
CA THR A 90 -12.28 9.16 -0.34
C THR A 90 -12.00 7.89 -1.16
N VAL A 91 -10.74 7.63 -1.50
CA VAL A 91 -10.28 6.39 -2.14
C VAL A 91 -10.62 5.15 -1.29
N ALA A 92 -10.82 5.30 0.02
CA ALA A 92 -11.23 4.22 0.92
C ALA A 92 -12.56 3.56 0.50
N LYS A 93 -13.42 4.30 -0.21
CA LYS A 93 -14.64 3.74 -0.85
C LYS A 93 -14.31 2.58 -1.79
N PHE A 94 -13.15 2.62 -2.43
CA PHE A 94 -12.68 1.62 -3.39
C PHE A 94 -11.57 0.72 -2.84
N LEU A 95 -10.70 1.25 -1.96
CA LEU A 95 -9.55 0.58 -1.37
C LEU A 95 -9.66 0.58 0.16
N PRO A 96 -10.34 -0.40 0.78
CA PRO A 96 -10.64 -0.39 2.20
C PRO A 96 -9.42 -0.25 3.13
N HIS A 97 -8.25 -0.73 2.71
CA HIS A 97 -7.01 -0.61 3.50
C HIS A 97 -6.58 0.84 3.75
N THR A 98 -7.04 1.82 2.96
CA THR A 98 -6.71 3.23 3.21
C THR A 98 -7.45 3.80 4.43
N HIS A 99 -8.47 3.11 4.96
CA HIS A 99 -9.06 3.47 6.27
C HIS A 99 -8.05 3.35 7.42
N GLU A 100 -6.98 2.55 7.27
CA GLU A 100 -5.93 2.47 8.30
C GLU A 100 -5.06 3.73 8.38
N ALA A 101 -5.13 4.64 7.40
CA ALA A 101 -4.21 5.76 7.25
C ALA A 101 -4.25 6.73 8.44
N VAL A 102 -5.43 7.26 8.78
CA VAL A 102 -5.58 8.20 9.91
C VAL A 102 -5.16 7.61 11.25
N PRO A 103 -5.68 6.46 11.70
CA PRO A 103 -5.26 5.90 12.99
C PRO A 103 -3.77 5.53 12.99
N SER A 104 -3.19 5.21 11.83
CA SER A 104 -1.75 5.00 11.72
C SER A 104 -0.96 6.28 11.88
N LEU A 105 -1.37 7.38 11.26
CA LEU A 105 -0.74 8.68 11.43
C LEU A 105 -0.83 9.18 12.89
N GLU A 106 -1.97 8.99 13.55
CA GLU A 106 -2.13 9.30 14.96
C GLU A 106 -1.20 8.45 15.84
N ALA A 107 -1.08 7.15 15.57
CA ALA A 107 -0.15 6.27 16.28
C ALA A 107 1.31 6.66 16.02
N ILE A 108 1.67 7.04 14.79
CA ILE A 108 3.02 7.54 14.47
C ILE A 108 3.32 8.81 15.25
N LYS A 109 2.38 9.76 15.31
CA LYS A 109 2.56 11.02 16.05
C LYS A 109 2.65 10.82 17.56
N ARG A 110 1.91 9.84 18.10
CA ARG A 110 1.85 9.55 19.54
C ARG A 110 3.02 8.70 20.02
N ASP A 111 3.33 7.62 19.30
CA ASP A 111 4.21 6.54 19.77
C ASP A 111 5.52 6.43 18.96
N GLY A 112 5.63 7.17 17.86
CA GLY A 112 6.76 7.10 16.93
C GLY A 112 6.60 6.03 15.84
N VAL A 113 7.34 6.21 14.75
CA VAL A 113 7.26 5.34 13.56
C VAL A 113 7.69 3.91 13.83
N ASP A 114 8.72 3.70 14.67
CA ASP A 114 9.25 2.35 14.95
C ASP A 114 8.24 1.50 15.72
N HIS A 115 7.59 2.07 16.74
CA HIS A 115 6.53 1.40 17.50
C HIS A 115 5.34 1.05 16.59
N TRP A 116 4.93 1.98 15.73
CA TRP A 116 3.88 1.73 14.75
C TRP A 116 4.26 0.63 13.75
N LEU A 117 5.49 0.63 13.24
CA LEU A 117 5.98 -0.39 12.31
C LEU A 117 5.99 -1.78 12.93
N ASP A 118 6.42 -1.91 14.18
CA ASP A 118 6.38 -3.18 14.91
C ASP A 118 4.95 -3.68 15.11
N ALA A 119 4.02 -2.79 15.48
CA ALA A 119 2.61 -3.13 15.62
C ALA A 119 2.01 -3.59 14.28
N LYS A 120 2.32 -2.91 13.17
CA LYS A 120 1.85 -3.28 11.83
C LYS A 120 2.46 -4.58 11.33
N LYS A 121 3.75 -4.82 11.60
CA LYS A 121 4.42 -6.09 11.28
C LYS A 121 3.74 -7.27 11.96
N ARG A 122 3.37 -7.13 13.24
CA ARG A 122 2.60 -8.16 13.97
C ARG A 122 1.17 -8.31 13.43
N ARG A 123 0.48 -7.20 13.15
CA ARG A 123 -0.90 -7.20 12.62
C ARG A 123 -1.01 -7.96 11.29
N TRP A 124 -0.01 -7.78 10.42
CA TRP A 124 0.04 -8.32 9.06
C TRP A 124 0.94 -9.57 8.94
N ALA A 125 1.11 -10.30 10.05
CA ALA A 125 1.72 -11.62 10.09
C ALA A 125 0.67 -12.70 10.39
N CYS A 126 0.82 -13.87 9.78
CA CYS A 126 0.01 -15.03 10.08
C CYS A 126 0.14 -15.37 11.58
N PRO A 127 -0.97 -15.53 12.32
CA PRO A 127 -0.91 -15.80 13.75
C PRO A 127 -0.27 -17.15 14.09
N ASP A 128 -0.31 -18.11 13.15
CA ASP A 128 0.14 -19.48 13.41
C ASP A 128 1.62 -19.69 13.07
N CYS A 129 2.13 -19.00 12.04
CA CYS A 129 3.49 -19.24 11.53
C CYS A 129 4.32 -17.97 11.30
N GLY A 130 3.79 -16.79 11.62
CA GLY A 130 4.48 -15.51 11.50
C GLY A 130 4.73 -15.01 10.07
N THR A 131 4.29 -15.75 9.04
CA THR A 131 4.52 -15.35 7.64
C THR A 131 3.74 -14.07 7.31
N PRO A 132 4.40 -13.03 6.76
CA PRO A 132 3.71 -11.82 6.33
C PRO A 132 2.64 -12.10 5.28
N PHE A 133 1.53 -11.38 5.33
CA PHE A 133 0.47 -11.45 4.32
C PHE A 133 -0.02 -10.06 3.94
N SER A 134 -0.56 -9.94 2.72
CA SER A 134 -1.06 -8.68 2.17
C SER A 134 -2.47 -8.35 2.67
N TRP A 135 -2.86 -7.09 2.51
CA TRP A 135 -4.20 -6.57 2.79
C TRP A 135 -5.32 -7.43 2.24
N TYR A 136 -5.14 -8.06 1.07
CA TYR A 136 -6.16 -8.85 0.38
C TYR A 136 -5.79 -10.33 0.26
N GLY A 137 -4.89 -10.83 1.11
CA GLY A 137 -4.48 -12.23 1.17
C GLY A 137 -5.40 -13.04 2.09
N PRO A 138 -6.35 -13.85 1.57
CA PRO A 138 -7.34 -14.54 2.39
C PRO A 138 -6.81 -15.82 3.06
N VAL A 139 -5.63 -16.29 2.65
CA VAL A 139 -5.01 -17.55 3.10
C VAL A 139 -3.50 -17.34 3.25
N CYS A 140 -2.91 -17.88 4.32
CA CYS A 140 -1.47 -17.84 4.53
C CYS A 140 -0.74 -18.67 3.47
N SER A 141 0.24 -18.07 2.81
CA SER A 141 1.05 -18.72 1.77
C SER A 141 2.00 -19.80 2.27
N LYS A 142 2.23 -19.90 3.59
CA LYS A 142 3.13 -20.89 4.19
C LYS A 142 2.37 -22.06 4.83
N CYS A 143 1.40 -21.79 5.69
CA CYS A 143 0.71 -22.84 6.47
C CYS A 143 -0.76 -23.08 6.08
N GLY A 144 -1.31 -22.33 5.11
CA GLY A 144 -2.69 -22.52 4.67
C GLY A 144 -3.78 -21.99 5.63
N ARG A 145 -3.41 -21.37 6.77
CA ARG A 145 -4.37 -20.73 7.69
C ARG A 145 -5.27 -19.73 6.95
N ALA A 146 -6.58 -19.83 7.16
CA ALA A 146 -7.52 -18.81 6.70
C ALA A 146 -7.29 -17.47 7.42
N LEU A 147 -7.13 -16.41 6.63
CA LEU A 147 -6.84 -15.04 7.06
C LEU A 147 -7.96 -14.05 6.74
N VAL A 148 -9.08 -14.49 6.16
CA VAL A 148 -10.25 -13.65 5.84
C VAL A 148 -10.67 -12.72 6.99
N PRO A 149 -10.76 -13.15 8.27
CA PRO A 149 -11.10 -12.25 9.38
C PRO A 149 -10.07 -11.15 9.68
N LYS A 150 -8.86 -11.28 9.13
CA LYS A 150 -7.73 -10.36 9.31
C LYS A 150 -7.37 -9.59 8.04
N SER A 151 -7.97 -9.91 6.89
CA SER A 151 -7.75 -9.28 5.59
C SER A 151 -8.96 -8.47 5.13
N TYR A 152 -8.76 -7.56 4.20
CA TYR A 152 -9.82 -6.88 3.47
C TYR A 152 -10.35 -7.74 2.32
N GLU A 153 -11.60 -7.51 1.96
CA GLU A 153 -12.22 -8.14 0.81
C GLU A 153 -12.58 -7.11 -0.27
N LEU A 154 -12.28 -7.46 -1.52
CA LEU A 154 -12.84 -6.81 -2.70
C LEU A 154 -14.07 -7.62 -3.14
N SER A 155 -15.26 -7.24 -2.66
CA SER A 155 -16.51 -7.92 -2.98
C SER A 155 -17.36 -7.14 -4.01
N GLY A 156 -18.22 -7.88 -4.72
CA GLY A 156 -19.21 -7.34 -5.66
C GLY A 156 -18.60 -6.52 -6.82
N TRP A 157 -19.25 -5.40 -7.13
CA TRP A 157 -18.86 -4.48 -8.21
C TRP A 157 -17.41 -3.98 -8.11
N LYS A 158 -16.85 -3.87 -6.89
CA LYS A 158 -15.46 -3.43 -6.67
C LYS A 158 -14.45 -4.40 -7.26
N LYS A 159 -14.75 -5.70 -7.31
CA LYS A 159 -13.88 -6.71 -7.93
C LYS A 159 -13.80 -6.54 -9.45
N PHE A 160 -14.93 -6.23 -10.10
CA PHE A 160 -14.98 -5.98 -11.54
C PHE A 160 -14.28 -4.66 -11.91
N LEU A 161 -14.52 -3.60 -11.14
CA LEU A 161 -13.87 -2.30 -11.34
C LEU A 161 -12.36 -2.33 -11.04
N CYS A 162 -11.91 -3.19 -10.13
CA CYS A 162 -10.50 -3.35 -9.76
C CYS A 162 -9.61 -3.57 -10.98
N HIS A 163 -10.02 -4.42 -11.93
CA HIS A 163 -9.25 -4.69 -13.13
C HIS A 163 -9.06 -3.45 -14.00
N PHE A 164 -10.14 -2.70 -14.26
CA PHE A 164 -10.08 -1.49 -15.08
C PHE A 164 -9.31 -0.37 -14.37
N VAL A 165 -9.62 -0.10 -13.10
CA VAL A 165 -9.03 1.02 -12.35
C VAL A 165 -7.53 0.82 -12.15
N LEU A 166 -7.10 -0.35 -11.69
CA LEU A 166 -5.69 -0.60 -11.43
C LEU A 166 -4.86 -0.68 -12.71
N THR A 167 -5.41 -1.28 -13.77
CA THR A 167 -4.75 -1.33 -15.08
C THR A 167 -4.61 0.06 -15.70
N MET A 168 -5.64 0.93 -15.58
CA MET A 168 -5.54 2.32 -16.02
C MET A 168 -4.50 3.10 -15.21
N ALA A 169 -4.49 2.95 -13.88
CA ALA A 169 -3.49 3.60 -13.02
C ALA A 169 -2.06 3.15 -13.36
N TYR A 170 -1.87 1.84 -13.61
CA TYR A 170 -0.61 1.27 -14.08
C TYR A 170 -0.18 1.90 -15.42
N ARG A 171 -1.05 1.86 -16.43
CA ARG A 171 -0.78 2.38 -17.78
C ARG A 171 -0.42 3.87 -17.76
N LYS A 172 -1.18 4.67 -17.00
CA LYS A 172 -0.92 6.10 -16.83
C LYS A 172 0.44 6.36 -16.17
N GLY A 173 0.78 5.59 -15.13
CA GLY A 173 2.09 5.67 -14.48
C GLY A 173 3.23 5.28 -15.42
N LYS A 174 3.08 4.18 -16.17
CA LYS A 174 4.08 3.71 -17.14
C LYS A 174 4.31 4.72 -18.27
N ALA A 175 3.25 5.34 -18.79
CA ALA A 175 3.35 6.38 -19.81
C ALA A 175 4.13 7.59 -19.30
N LYS A 176 3.83 8.08 -18.09
CA LYS A 176 4.52 9.22 -17.50
C LYS A 176 6.00 8.94 -17.23
N ASN A 177 6.34 7.73 -16.79
CA ASN A 177 7.73 7.33 -16.56
C ASN A 177 8.56 7.18 -17.85
N LYS A 178 7.92 7.02 -19.02
CA LYS A 178 8.60 6.98 -20.32
C LYS A 178 8.84 8.37 -20.95
N SER A 179 8.17 9.39 -20.44
CA SER A 179 8.26 10.78 -20.93
C SER A 179 9.25 11.65 -20.14
N VAL A 180 9.99 11.03 -19.21
CA VAL A 180 11.04 11.63 -18.37
C VAL A 180 12.33 10.88 -18.70
#